data_AF-A0A349Y9E9-F1
#
_entry.id   AF-A0A349Y9E9-F1
#
_cell.length_a   1.000
_cell.length_b   1.000
_cell.length_c   1.000
_cell.angle_alpha   90.00
_cell.angle_beta   90.00
_cell.angle_gamma   90.00
#
_symmetry.space_group_name_H-M   'P 1'
#
loop_
_entity.id
_entity.type
_entity.pdbx_description
1 polymer ?
#
loop_
_entity_poly.entity_id
_entity_poly.type
_entity_poly.pdbx_seq_one_letter_code
_entity_poly.pdbx_strand_id
1 'polypeptide(L)'
;MKRLRHFFSSMVGRLFVILLLGMSVAAIGATMLASTKRQQEFERQNLNRIADRLQGFVNLLDGNPELRQRLLTSGGPSVRQLPEGARIGRPDAALMEILDDRPGPVASSQVAFTSFRSCLPRL
;
A
#
# COMPACT_ATOMS: atom_id res chain seq x y z
N MET A 1 42.75 -19.91 -18.98
CA MET A 1 42.39 -18.60 -19.57
C MET A 1 42.47 -18.54 -21.11
N LYS A 2 43.52 -19.06 -21.77
CA LYS A 2 43.64 -19.05 -23.25
C LYS A 2 42.51 -19.82 -23.98
N ARG A 3 42.11 -20.99 -23.48
CA ARG A 3 40.98 -21.79 -24.03
C ARG A 3 39.61 -21.11 -23.94
N LEU A 4 39.33 -20.44 -22.81
CA LEU A 4 38.08 -19.67 -22.63
C LEU A 4 38.00 -18.51 -23.63
N ARG A 5 39.09 -17.75 -23.78
CA ARG A 5 39.18 -16.67 -24.79
C ARG A 5 39.00 -17.18 -26.22
N HIS A 6 39.52 -18.35 -26.53
CA HIS A 6 39.38 -18.94 -27.87
C HIS A 6 37.95 -19.41 -28.17
N PHE A 7 37.26 -19.94 -27.15
CA PHE A 7 35.85 -20.30 -27.27
C PHE A 7 34.96 -19.07 -27.48
N PHE A 8 35.15 -17.99 -26.71
CA PHE A 8 34.44 -16.71 -26.89
C PHE A 8 34.79 -15.99 -28.21
N SER A 9 35.97 -16.23 -28.79
CA SER A 9 36.31 -15.72 -30.13
C SER A 9 35.75 -16.56 -31.27
N SER A 10 35.28 -17.78 -31.00
CA SER A 10 34.65 -18.65 -31.99
C SER A 10 33.22 -18.19 -32.30
N MET A 11 32.73 -18.50 -33.51
CA MET A 11 31.38 -18.16 -33.94
C MET A 11 30.30 -18.73 -32.99
N VAL A 12 30.53 -19.95 -32.48
CA VAL A 12 29.64 -20.63 -31.52
C VAL A 12 29.60 -19.91 -30.17
N GLY A 13 30.75 -19.48 -29.65
CA GLY A 13 30.82 -18.73 -28.40
C GLY A 13 30.14 -17.36 -28.49
N ARG A 14 30.25 -16.66 -29.63
CA ARG A 14 29.52 -15.41 -29.87
C ARG A 14 28.01 -15.62 -29.87
N LEU A 15 27.52 -16.65 -30.56
CA LEU A 15 26.10 -17.01 -30.57
C LEU A 15 25.59 -17.34 -29.16
N PHE A 16 26.37 -18.10 -28.39
CA PHE A 16 26.02 -18.43 -27.00
C PHE A 16 25.92 -17.21 -26.10
N VAL A 17 26.87 -16.26 -26.21
CA VAL A 17 26.83 -15.01 -25.42
C VAL A 17 25.61 -14.17 -25.77
N ILE A 18 25.29 -14.02 -27.06
CA ILE A 18 24.10 -13.25 -27.49
C ILE A 18 22.83 -13.89 -26.93
N LEU A 19 22.72 -15.22 -27.00
CA LEU A 19 21.57 -15.96 -26.47
C LEU A 19 21.46 -15.79 -24.94
N LEU A 20 22.57 -15.93 -24.22
CA LEU A 20 22.61 -15.78 -22.77
C LEU A 20 22.24 -14.35 -22.35
N LEU A 21 22.71 -13.36 -23.09
CA LEU A 21 22.39 -11.95 -22.85
C LEU A 21 20.89 -11.68 -23.10
N GLY A 22 20.33 -12.24 -24.18
CA GLY A 22 18.90 -12.19 -24.46
C GLY A 22 18.06 -12.83 -23.35
N MET A 23 18.43 -14.04 -22.90
CA MET A 23 17.74 -14.73 -21.80
C MET A 23 17.84 -13.94 -20.48
N SER A 24 18.99 -13.33 -20.21
CA SER A 24 19.20 -12.53 -19.00
C SER A 24 18.32 -11.28 -19.00
N VAL A 25 18.27 -10.55 -20.12
CA VAL A 25 17.41 -9.36 -20.27
C VAL A 25 15.93 -9.73 -20.14
N ALA A 26 15.51 -10.82 -20.78
CA ALA A 26 14.13 -11.31 -20.68
C ALA A 26 13.75 -11.68 -19.23
N ALA A 27 14.65 -12.35 -18.50
CA ALA A 27 14.42 -12.72 -17.10
C ALA A 27 14.29 -11.50 -16.17
N ILE A 28 15.13 -10.47 -16.37
CA ILE A 28 15.05 -9.21 -15.63
C ILE A 28 13.76 -8.45 -15.96
N GLY A 29 13.35 -8.43 -17.24
CA GLY A 29 12.10 -7.81 -17.67
C GLY A 29 10.87 -8.47 -17.03
N ALA A 30 10.79 -9.81 -17.07
CA ALA A 30 9.72 -10.58 -16.41
C ALA A 30 9.75 -10.38 -14.88
N THR A 31 10.96 -10.37 -14.31
CA THR A 31 11.38 -9.79 -13.03
C THR A 31 10.54 -8.61 -12.53
N MET A 32 10.84 -7.49 -13.19
CA MET A 32 10.30 -6.18 -12.89
C MET A 32 8.79 -6.15 -13.09
N LEU A 33 8.27 -6.68 -14.20
CA LEU A 33 6.84 -6.67 -14.48
C LEU A 33 6.02 -7.44 -13.43
N ALA A 34 6.53 -8.60 -13.00
CA ALA A 34 5.90 -9.37 -11.93
C ALA A 34 5.92 -8.62 -10.59
N SER A 35 7.01 -7.91 -10.29
CA SER A 35 7.15 -7.14 -9.06
C SER A 35 6.25 -5.91 -9.01
N THR A 36 6.10 -5.17 -10.12
CA THR A 36 5.26 -3.97 -10.19
C THR A 36 3.78 -4.32 -10.05
N LYS A 37 3.33 -5.40 -10.72
CA LYS A 37 1.96 -5.89 -10.60
C LYS A 37 1.64 -6.29 -9.15
N ARG A 38 2.55 -7.00 -8.49
CA ARG A 38 2.39 -7.38 -7.07
C ARG A 38 2.28 -6.15 -6.17
N GLN A 39 3.13 -5.14 -6.37
CA GLN A 39 3.08 -3.92 -5.54
C GLN A 39 1.74 -3.19 -5.66
N GLN A 40 1.20 -3.06 -6.87
CA GLN A 40 -0.12 -2.46 -7.10
C GLN A 40 -1.24 -3.25 -6.42
N GLU A 41 -1.18 -4.58 -6.50
CA GLU A 41 -2.15 -5.44 -5.81
C GLU A 41 -2.05 -5.32 -4.29
N PHE A 42 -0.84 -5.23 -3.74
CA PHE A 42 -0.63 -5.01 -2.30
C PHE A 42 -1.16 -3.67 -1.81
N GLU A 43 -0.94 -2.59 -2.55
CA GLU A 43 -1.47 -1.26 -2.19
C GLU A 43 -3.01 -1.28 -2.14
N ARG A 44 -3.65 -1.88 -3.15
CA ARG A 44 -5.12 -2.03 -3.17
C ARG A 44 -5.63 -2.88 -2.02
N GLN A 45 -4.97 -4.01 -1.71
CA GLN A 45 -5.35 -4.85 -0.57
C GLN A 45 -5.23 -4.12 0.77
N ASN A 46 -4.18 -3.32 0.94
CA ASN A 46 -3.99 -2.55 2.16
C ASN A 46 -5.07 -1.47 2.33
N LEU A 47 -5.42 -0.76 1.26
CA LEU A 47 -6.50 0.23 1.29
C LEU A 47 -7.85 -0.41 1.64
N ASN A 48 -8.18 -1.55 1.03
CA ASN A 48 -9.39 -2.29 1.36
C ASN A 48 -9.43 -2.72 2.83
N ARG A 49 -8.30 -3.21 3.36
CA ARG A 49 -8.18 -3.59 4.77
C ARG A 49 -8.39 -2.40 5.72
N ILE A 50 -7.88 -1.22 5.38
CA ILE A 50 -8.08 0.00 6.16
C ILE A 50 -9.57 0.38 6.15
N ALA A 51 -10.20 0.34 4.98
CA ALA A 51 -11.60 0.67 4.83
C ALA A 51 -12.52 -0.32 5.59
N ASP A 52 -12.22 -1.63 5.58
CA ASP A 52 -12.96 -2.63 6.38
C ASP A 52 -12.88 -2.34 7.87
N ARG A 53 -11.70 -1.97 8.36
CA ARG A 53 -11.49 -1.61 9.78
C ARG A 53 -12.25 -0.35 10.16
N LEU A 54 -12.23 0.67 9.29
CA LEU A 54 -12.96 1.91 9.52
C LEU A 54 -14.46 1.64 9.59
N GLN A 55 -15.01 0.91 8.62
CA GLN A 55 -16.44 0.56 8.59
C GLN A 55 -16.85 -0.27 9.81
N GLY A 56 -16.06 -1.28 10.18
CA GLY A 56 -16.31 -2.07 11.39
C GLY A 56 -16.29 -1.21 12.67
N PHE A 57 -15.36 -0.26 12.77
CA PHE A 57 -15.29 0.63 13.92
C PHE A 57 -16.48 1.59 13.99
N VAL A 58 -16.85 2.23 12.87
CA VAL A 58 -18.01 3.13 12.82
C VAL A 58 -19.30 2.38 13.18
N ASN A 59 -19.51 1.20 12.61
CA ASN A 59 -20.68 0.37 12.93
C ASN A 59 -20.72 -0.02 14.42
N LEU A 60 -19.57 -0.30 15.04
CA LEU A 60 -19.48 -0.57 16.48
C LEU A 60 -19.82 0.67 17.31
N LEU A 61 -19.37 1.86 16.90
CA LEU A 61 -19.72 3.11 17.57
C LEU A 61 -21.19 3.50 17.39
N ASP A 62 -21.79 3.22 16.23
CA ASP A 62 -23.22 3.45 15.96
C ASP A 62 -24.10 2.48 16.76
N GLY A 63 -23.69 1.22 16.90
CA GLY A 63 -24.43 0.22 17.66
C GLY A 63 -24.37 0.38 19.18
N ASN A 64 -23.44 1.20 19.71
CA ASN A 64 -23.30 1.39 21.15
C ASN A 64 -22.88 2.84 21.52
N PRO A 65 -23.87 3.74 21.79
CA PRO A 65 -23.60 5.15 22.05
C PRO A 65 -22.83 5.40 23.36
N GLU A 66 -22.96 4.53 24.36
CA GLU A 66 -22.18 4.64 25.60
C GLU A 66 -20.69 4.33 25.36
N LEU A 67 -20.40 3.35 24.51
CA LEU A 67 -19.04 3.04 24.09
C LEU A 67 -18.45 4.12 23.21
N ARG A 68 -19.27 4.79 22.37
CA ARG A 68 -18.81 5.87 21.50
C ARG A 68 -18.06 6.95 22.26
N GLN A 69 -18.66 7.47 23.33
CA GLN A 69 -18.05 8.57 24.07
C GLN A 69 -16.76 8.14 24.78
N ARG A 70 -16.74 6.92 25.33
CA ARG A 70 -15.55 6.36 25.98
C ARG A 70 -14.42 6.10 24.99
N LEU A 71 -14.70 5.49 23.84
CA LEU A 71 -13.72 5.16 22.81
C LEU A 71 -13.19 6.38 22.06
N LEU A 72 -14.01 7.42 21.87
CA LEU A 72 -13.53 8.70 21.33
C LEU A 72 -12.58 9.41 22.30
N THR A 73 -12.79 9.24 23.61
CA THR A 73 -11.95 9.85 24.66
C THR A 73 -10.67 9.07 24.88
N SER A 74 -10.72 7.73 24.96
CA SER A 74 -9.54 6.89 25.18
C SER A 74 -8.75 6.59 23.91
N GLY A 75 -9.42 6.63 22.75
CA GLY A 75 -8.87 6.19 21.48
C GLY A 75 -8.91 4.67 21.33
N GLY A 76 -9.47 4.18 20.22
CA GLY A 76 -9.42 2.77 19.84
C GLY A 76 -8.11 2.38 19.15
N PRO A 77 -7.88 1.07 18.91
CA PRO A 77 -6.79 0.60 18.08
C PRO A 77 -6.92 1.17 16.67
N SER A 78 -6.00 2.06 16.28
CA SER A 78 -5.98 2.74 14.97
C SER A 78 -7.06 3.81 14.72
N VAL A 79 -7.91 4.14 15.70
CA VAL A 79 -8.88 5.24 15.56
C VAL A 79 -8.84 6.14 16.79
N ARG A 80 -8.54 7.41 16.57
CA ARG A 80 -8.39 8.42 17.63
C ARG A 80 -8.90 9.76 17.15
N GLN A 81 -9.24 10.63 18.08
CA GLN A 81 -9.44 12.03 17.76
C GLN A 81 -8.13 12.64 17.26
N LEU A 82 -8.23 13.35 16.15
CA LEU A 82 -7.11 14.11 15.62
C LEU A 82 -6.80 15.25 16.59
N PRO A 83 -5.54 15.41 17.04
CA PRO A 83 -5.18 16.47 17.96
C PRO A 83 -5.47 17.85 17.34
N GLU A 84 -5.92 18.81 18.16
CA GLU A 84 -6.07 20.20 17.72
C GLU A 84 -4.75 20.74 17.15
N GLY A 85 -4.83 21.46 16.03
CA GLY A 85 -3.66 21.97 15.32
C GLY A 85 -2.88 20.91 14.52
N ALA A 86 -3.38 19.66 14.41
CA ALA A 86 -2.76 18.69 13.52
C ALA A 86 -2.74 19.19 12.08
N ARG A 87 -1.60 18.98 11.41
CA ARG A 87 -1.47 19.32 10.00
C ARG A 87 -2.36 18.42 9.16
N ILE A 88 -3.28 19.01 8.42
CA ILE A 88 -4.03 18.34 7.36
C ILE A 88 -3.23 18.52 6.07
N GLY A 89 -2.86 17.41 5.45
CA GLY A 89 -2.10 17.33 4.23
C GLY A 89 -3.01 17.22 3.01
N ARG A 90 -2.48 16.60 1.94
CA ARG A 90 -3.25 16.36 0.72
C ARG A 90 -4.44 15.41 0.97
N PRO A 91 -5.55 15.54 0.23
CA PRO A 91 -6.60 14.54 0.22
C PRO A 91 -6.10 13.17 -0.28
N ASP A 92 -6.66 12.09 0.24
CA ASP A 92 -6.39 10.72 -0.24
C ASP A 92 -7.56 10.23 -1.12
N ALA A 93 -7.50 10.59 -2.42
CA ALA A 93 -8.55 10.25 -3.37
C ALA A 93 -8.75 8.73 -3.52
N ALA A 94 -7.68 7.94 -3.42
CA ALA A 94 -7.76 6.49 -3.59
C ALA A 94 -8.52 5.83 -2.42
N LEU A 95 -8.28 6.28 -1.18
CA LEU A 95 -9.05 5.77 -0.05
C LEU A 95 -10.50 6.31 -0.07
N MET A 96 -10.72 7.56 -0.48
CA MET A 96 -12.07 8.12 -0.62
C MET A 96 -12.92 7.34 -1.63
N GLU A 97 -12.37 6.98 -2.80
CA GLU A 97 -13.06 6.17 -3.81
C GLU A 97 -13.50 4.80 -3.24
N ILE A 98 -12.61 4.12 -2.52
CA ILE A 98 -12.92 2.82 -1.88
C ILE A 98 -13.99 2.97 -0.77
N LEU A 99 -14.04 4.10 -0.09
CA LEU A 99 -15.05 4.37 0.94
C LEU A 99 -16.40 4.74 0.33
N ASP A 100 -16.42 5.44 -0.80
CA ASP A 100 -17.65 5.79 -1.53
C ASP A 100 -18.36 4.57 -2.12
N ASP A 101 -17.61 3.56 -2.55
CA ASP A 101 -18.18 2.28 -3.01
C ASP A 101 -18.85 1.46 -1.88
N ARG A 102 -18.65 1.84 -0.61
CA ARG A 102 -19.18 1.09 0.54
C ARG A 102 -20.50 1.67 1.04
N PRO A 103 -21.48 0.84 1.41
CA PRO A 103 -22.71 1.31 2.00
C PRO A 103 -22.52 1.79 3.45
N GLY A 104 -23.33 2.76 3.85
CA GLY A 104 -23.47 3.18 5.24
C GLY A 104 -22.67 4.44 5.60
N PRO A 105 -22.35 4.65 6.89
CA PRO A 105 -21.86 5.92 7.41
C PRO A 105 -20.43 6.28 7.00
N VAL A 106 -19.71 5.33 6.39
CA VAL A 106 -18.37 5.57 5.84
C VAL A 106 -18.39 6.08 4.41
N ALA A 107 -19.52 5.95 3.69
CA ALA A 107 -19.69 6.57 2.38
C ALA A 107 -19.54 8.09 2.51
N SER A 108 -18.94 8.76 1.52
CA SER A 108 -18.68 10.21 1.51
C SER A 108 -17.73 10.71 2.59
N SER A 109 -16.94 9.83 3.21
CA SER A 109 -15.91 10.22 4.18
C SER A 109 -14.80 11.02 3.52
N GLN A 110 -14.42 12.14 4.13
CA GLN A 110 -13.25 12.90 3.71
C GLN A 110 -11.99 12.31 4.33
N VAL A 111 -11.01 12.00 3.50
CA VAL A 111 -9.71 11.46 3.93
C VAL A 111 -8.60 12.39 3.50
N ALA A 112 -7.72 12.71 4.44
CA ALA A 112 -6.50 13.46 4.17
C ALA A 112 -5.32 12.87 4.94
N PHE A 113 -4.13 13.02 4.37
CA PHE A 113 -2.89 12.67 5.06
C PHE A 113 -2.66 13.61 6.24
N THR A 114 -2.08 13.12 7.32
CA THR A 114 -1.62 13.97 8.43
C THR A 114 -0.18 13.64 8.80
N SER A 115 0.40 14.40 9.72
CA SER A 115 1.75 14.12 10.21
C SER A 115 1.74 12.82 11.03
N PHE A 116 2.75 11.97 10.87
CA PHE A 116 2.86 10.72 11.63
C PHE A 116 2.82 10.95 13.14
N ARG A 117 3.40 12.07 13.62
CA ARG A 117 3.37 12.48 15.03
C ARG A 117 1.94 12.66 15.55
N SER A 118 1.02 13.11 14.70
CA SER A 118 -0.40 13.28 15.04
C SER A 118 -1.14 11.96 15.24
N CYS A 119 -0.59 10.84 14.74
CA CYS A 119 -1.17 9.50 14.90
C CYS A 119 -0.61 8.74 16.12
N LEU A 120 0.48 9.23 16.72
CA LEU A 120 1.09 8.59 17.88
C LEU A 120 0.21 8.75 19.14
N PRO A 121 0.25 7.76 20.07
CA PRO A 121 -0.40 7.92 21.36
C PRO A 121 0.17 9.13 22.10
N ARG A 122 -0.71 9.93 22.69
CA ARG A 122 -0.31 10.89 23.72
C ARG A 122 0.04 10.06 24.96
N LEU A 123 1.30 10.13 25.39
CA LEU A 123 1.78 9.57 26.65
C LEU A 123 1.26 10.41 27.82
#